data_AF-A0A1V4QII5-F1
#
_entry.id   AF-A0A1V4QII5-F1
#
_cell.length_a   1.000
_cell.length_b   1.000
_cell.length_c   1.000
_cell.angle_alpha   90.00
_cell.angle_beta   90.00
_cell.angle_gamma   90.00
#
_symmetry.space_group_name_H-M   'P 1'
#
loop_
_entity.id
_entity.type
_entity.pdbx_description
1 polymer ?
#
loop_
_entity_poly.entity_id
_entity_poly.type
_entity_poly.pdbx_seq_one_letter_code
_entity_poly.pdbx_strand_id
1 'polypeptide(L)'
;MKMNSCPDKARLIAYRLNILKPEEHRWIEAHIAECKKCQQMLKVEIEIDNFLSTPMDPGPIEDSVIQRLHLYQRIVPSPRWLYPAWIFLNTLVFIAVGIAIWAVLRTQSGNIFWLNDFIDLLRKGLNYKLGAIIMNSIGLLFLLVSLIFAFREKFLRRLI
;
A
#
# COMPACT_ATOMS: atom_id res chain seq x y z
N MET A 1 -2.87 47.12 -41.45
CA MET A 1 -3.67 47.04 -40.20
C MET A 1 -4.78 46.02 -40.42
N LYS A 2 -4.60 44.77 -39.97
CA LYS A 2 -5.52 43.64 -40.27
C LYS A 2 -6.27 43.21 -38.99
N MET A 3 -7.60 43.37 -39.07
CA MET A 3 -8.68 42.53 -38.54
C MET A 3 -8.74 42.22 -37.03
N ASN A 4 -9.45 43.07 -36.28
CA ASN A 4 -10.84 42.86 -35.77
C ASN A 4 -11.28 41.49 -35.20
N SER A 5 -10.40 40.61 -34.76
CA SER A 5 -10.83 39.41 -34.03
C SER A 5 -10.40 39.51 -32.58
N CYS A 6 -11.36 39.77 -31.70
CA CYS A 6 -11.17 39.56 -30.26
C CYS A 6 -10.72 38.10 -30.03
N PRO A 7 -9.84 37.82 -29.05
CA PRO A 7 -9.57 36.46 -28.63
C PRO A 7 -10.88 35.77 -28.25
N ASP A 8 -10.97 34.48 -28.56
CA ASP A 8 -12.06 33.64 -28.11
C ASP A 8 -12.06 33.56 -26.57
N LYS A 9 -13.24 33.27 -26.02
CA LYS A 9 -13.42 33.20 -24.56
C LYS A 9 -12.47 32.20 -23.91
N ALA A 10 -12.21 31.06 -24.55
CA ALA A 10 -11.34 30.03 -24.00
C ALA A 10 -9.88 30.51 -23.89
N ARG A 11 -9.38 31.29 -24.86
CA ARG A 11 -8.05 31.93 -24.74
C ARG A 11 -7.97 32.97 -23.63
N LEU A 12 -9.01 33.77 -23.41
CA LEU A 12 -9.04 34.71 -22.28
C LEU A 12 -9.02 33.99 -20.91
N ILE A 13 -9.71 32.85 -20.80
CA ILE A 13 -9.66 32.00 -19.59
C ILE A 13 -8.27 31.38 -19.45
N ALA A 14 -7.70 30.82 -20.52
CA ALA A 14 -6.36 30.23 -20.51
C ALA A 14 -5.27 31.25 -20.14
N TYR A 15 -5.41 32.50 -20.59
CA TYR A 15 -4.60 33.63 -20.15
C TYR A 15 -4.71 33.84 -18.64
N ARG A 16 -5.93 33.90 -18.09
CA ARG A 16 -6.16 34.11 -16.65
C ARG A 16 -5.61 32.98 -15.79
N LEU A 17 -5.68 31.74 -16.28
CA LEU A 17 -5.14 30.55 -15.62
C LEU A 17 -3.62 30.38 -15.83
N ASN A 18 -2.97 31.28 -16.56
CA ASN A 18 -1.53 31.24 -16.87
C ASN A 18 -1.09 29.93 -17.58
N ILE A 19 -1.93 29.39 -18.47
CA ILE A 19 -1.69 28.13 -19.20
C ILE A 19 -1.13 28.39 -20.62
N LEU A 20 -1.18 29.64 -21.08
CA LEU A 20 -0.71 30.02 -22.42
C LEU A 20 0.82 30.10 -22.53
N LYS A 21 1.32 30.01 -23.76
CA LYS A 21 2.74 30.23 -24.04
C LYS A 21 3.11 31.72 -23.82
N PRO A 22 4.37 32.04 -23.49
CA PRO A 22 4.80 33.43 -23.25
C PRO A 22 4.51 34.38 -24.42
N GLU A 23 4.60 33.90 -25.66
CA GLU A 23 4.30 34.68 -26.87
C GLU A 23 2.81 35.05 -26.98
N GLU A 24 1.93 34.10 -26.65
CA GLU A 24 0.48 34.30 -26.65
C GLU A 24 0.05 35.22 -25.51
N HIS A 25 0.72 35.11 -24.35
CA HIS A 25 0.47 35.98 -23.20
C HIS A 25 0.69 37.45 -23.55
N ARG A 26 1.83 37.79 -24.19
CA ARG A 26 2.15 39.16 -24.63
C ARG A 26 1.15 39.69 -25.64
N TRP A 27 0.71 38.86 -26.58
CA TRP A 27 -0.27 39.26 -27.58
C TRP A 27 -1.63 39.57 -26.93
N ILE A 28 -2.08 38.74 -25.99
CA ILE A 28 -3.32 38.95 -25.26
C ILE A 28 -3.24 40.19 -24.35
N GLU A 29 -2.11 40.42 -23.66
CA GLU A 29 -1.87 41.64 -22.87
C GLU A 29 -2.01 42.90 -23.72
N ALA A 30 -1.34 42.93 -24.87
CA ALA A 30 -1.42 44.04 -25.82
C ALA A 30 -2.86 44.26 -26.30
N HIS A 31 -3.60 43.18 -26.60
CA HIS A 31 -5.00 43.28 -27.01
C HIS A 31 -5.91 43.80 -25.89
N ILE A 32 -5.76 43.30 -24.67
CA ILE A 32 -6.57 43.69 -23.51
C ILE A 32 -6.32 45.16 -23.16
N ALA A 33 -5.11 45.68 -23.35
CA ALA A 33 -4.82 47.11 -23.13
C ALA A 33 -5.72 48.03 -23.98
N GLU A 34 -6.09 47.60 -25.19
CA GLU A 34 -6.83 48.42 -26.16
C GLU A 34 -8.33 48.07 -26.27
N CYS A 35 -8.73 46.84 -25.93
CA CYS A 35 -10.09 46.34 -26.15
C CYS A 35 -10.96 46.33 -24.88
N LYS A 36 -11.84 47.33 -24.73
CA LYS A 36 -12.79 47.45 -23.59
C LYS A 36 -13.67 46.20 -23.38
N LYS A 37 -14.07 45.52 -24.46
CA LYS A 37 -14.90 44.30 -24.37
C LYS A 37 -14.14 43.16 -23.69
N CYS A 38 -12.89 42.94 -24.08
CA CYS A 38 -12.02 41.92 -23.49
C CYS A 38 -11.63 42.26 -22.06
N GLN A 39 -11.44 43.55 -21.74
CA GLN A 39 -11.26 44.01 -20.35
C GLN A 39 -12.47 43.66 -19.47
N GLN A 40 -13.69 43.89 -19.96
CA GLN A 40 -14.90 43.57 -19.19
C GLN A 40 -15.07 42.06 -19.00
N MET A 41 -14.80 41.25 -20.03
CA MET A 41 -14.81 39.79 -19.90
C MET A 41 -13.79 39.31 -18.87
N LEU A 42 -12.57 39.86 -18.89
CA LEU A 42 -11.54 39.51 -17.91
C LEU A 42 -11.97 39.86 -16.48
N LYS A 43 -12.64 41.01 -16.27
CA LYS A 43 -13.17 41.38 -14.95
C LYS A 43 -14.16 40.35 -14.42
N VAL A 44 -15.05 39.84 -15.26
CA VAL A 44 -16.01 38.79 -14.88
C VAL A 44 -15.27 37.51 -14.49
N GLU A 45 -14.27 37.08 -15.27
CA GLU A 45 -13.47 35.89 -14.93
C GLU A 45 -12.66 36.08 -13.64
N ILE A 46 -12.16 37.28 -13.36
CA ILE A 46 -11.50 37.61 -12.08
C ILE A 46 -12.48 37.47 -10.91
N GLU A 47 -13.71 37.95 -11.07
CA GLU A 47 -14.74 37.85 -10.03
C GLU A 47 -15.17 36.40 -9.78
N ILE A 48 -15.28 35.60 -10.84
CA ILE A 48 -15.52 34.15 -10.73
C ILE A 48 -14.37 33.47 -9.99
N ASP A 49 -13.12 33.77 -10.31
CA ASP A 49 -11.96 33.17 -9.65
C ASP A 49 -11.89 33.58 -8.17
N ASN A 50 -12.23 34.82 -7.84
CA ASN A 50 -12.34 35.29 -6.46
C ASN A 50 -13.44 34.55 -5.69
N PHE A 51 -14.59 34.28 -6.34
CA PHE A 51 -15.66 33.50 -5.74
C PHE A 51 -15.25 32.04 -5.52
N LEU A 52 -14.60 31.41 -6.50
CA LEU A 52 -14.15 30.01 -6.41
C LEU A 52 -12.97 29.81 -5.45
N SER A 53 -12.15 30.83 -5.24
CA SER A 53 -11.04 30.83 -4.27
C SER A 53 -11.48 31.14 -2.84
N THR A 54 -12.77 31.44 -2.62
CA THR A 54 -13.28 31.48 -1.25
C THR A 54 -13.10 30.10 -0.61
N PRO A 55 -12.47 30.02 0.58
CA PRO A 55 -12.30 28.74 1.27
C PRO A 55 -13.69 28.17 1.53
N MET A 56 -14.00 27.07 0.85
CA MET A 56 -15.23 26.33 1.15
C MET A 56 -15.09 25.73 2.54
N ASP A 57 -16.11 25.94 3.37
CA ASP A 57 -16.21 25.25 4.65
C ASP A 57 -16.19 23.74 4.35
N PRO A 58 -15.18 23.00 4.85
CA PRO A 58 -15.09 21.59 4.60
C PRO A 58 -16.35 20.92 5.09
N GLY A 59 -17.15 20.42 4.15
CA GLY A 59 -18.47 19.88 4.47
C GLY A 59 -18.38 18.64 5.38
N PRO A 60 -19.55 18.05 5.72
CA PRO A 60 -19.65 16.95 6.69
C PRO A 60 -18.81 15.71 6.36
N ILE A 61 -18.34 15.58 5.12
CA ILE A 61 -17.44 14.51 4.68
C ILE A 61 -16.07 14.65 5.35
N GLU A 62 -15.49 15.85 5.41
CA GLU A 62 -14.17 16.05 6.00
C GLU A 62 -14.19 15.77 7.51
N ASP A 63 -15.22 16.26 8.20
CA ASP A 63 -15.47 15.95 9.61
C ASP A 63 -15.53 14.44 9.86
N SER A 64 -16.24 13.71 9.00
CA SER A 64 -16.35 12.26 9.11
C SER A 64 -15.00 11.54 8.90
N VAL A 65 -14.13 12.07 8.02
CA VAL A 65 -12.80 11.54 7.76
C VAL A 65 -11.86 11.84 8.93
N ILE A 66 -11.87 13.07 9.46
CA ILE A 66 -11.09 13.48 10.62
C ILE A 66 -11.49 12.64 11.86
N GLN A 67 -12.79 12.45 12.06
CA GLN A 67 -13.29 11.63 13.17
C GLN A 67 -12.83 10.17 13.06
N ARG A 68 -12.86 9.59 11.85
CA ARG A 68 -12.31 8.24 11.62
C ARG A 68 -10.81 8.17 11.87
N LEU A 69 -10.05 9.18 11.44
CA LEU A 69 -8.61 9.23 11.66
C LEU A 69 -8.27 9.23 13.16
N HIS A 70 -8.99 10.00 13.97
CA HIS A 70 -8.82 10.01 15.43
C HIS A 70 -9.15 8.65 16.07
N LEU A 71 -10.16 7.95 15.57
CA LEU A 71 -10.46 6.58 16.04
C LEU A 71 -9.31 5.63 15.71
N TYR A 72 -8.77 5.67 14.49
CA TYR A 72 -7.61 4.83 14.11
C TYR A 72 -6.39 5.13 14.97
N GLN A 73 -6.08 6.41 15.23
CA GLN A 73 -4.95 6.80 16.07
C GLN A 73 -5.13 6.35 17.52
N ARG A 74 -6.36 6.34 18.05
CA ARG A 74 -6.65 5.88 19.41
C ARG A 74 -6.62 4.36 19.55
N ILE A 75 -6.97 3.62 18.49
CA ILE A 75 -7.05 2.15 18.53
C ILE A 75 -5.67 1.49 18.31
N VAL A 76 -4.68 2.17 17.72
CA VAL A 76 -3.36 1.56 17.42
C VAL A 76 -2.18 2.20 18.16
N PRO A 77 -2.12 2.22 19.50
CA PRO A 77 -0.86 2.16 20.19
C PRO A 77 -0.48 0.68 20.29
N SER A 78 0.19 0.12 19.28
CA SER A 78 0.80 -1.20 19.51
C SER A 78 1.84 -1.01 20.63
N PRO A 79 1.74 -1.76 21.74
CA PRO A 79 2.71 -1.63 22.82
C PRO A 79 4.09 -1.91 22.24
N ARG A 80 5.01 -0.94 22.33
CA ARG A 80 6.41 -1.12 21.90
C ARG A 80 7.07 -2.37 22.53
N TRP A 81 6.52 -2.84 23.65
CA TRP A 81 6.92 -4.06 24.37
C TRP A 81 6.42 -5.38 23.77
N LEU A 82 5.37 -5.38 22.95
CA LEU A 82 4.93 -6.60 22.26
C LEU A 82 5.94 -7.04 21.19
N TYR A 83 6.67 -6.10 20.59
CA TYR A 83 7.68 -6.41 19.56
C TYR A 83 8.84 -7.27 20.09
N PRO A 84 9.54 -6.90 21.19
CA PRO A 84 10.59 -7.76 21.74
C PRO A 84 10.05 -9.09 22.27
N ALA A 85 8.87 -9.12 22.88
CA ALA A 85 8.23 -10.37 23.30
C ALA A 85 7.95 -11.31 22.10
N TRP A 86 7.55 -10.73 20.97
CA TRP A 86 7.30 -11.47 19.73
C TRP A 86 8.59 -12.04 19.11
N ILE A 87 9.68 -11.27 19.10
CA ILE A 87 10.99 -11.76 18.66
C ILE A 87 11.43 -12.92 19.54
N PHE A 88 11.35 -12.76 20.87
CA PHE A 88 11.75 -13.78 21.82
C PHE A 88 11.00 -15.10 21.62
N LEU A 89 9.69 -15.04 21.42
CA LEU A 89 8.86 -16.23 21.22
C LEU A 89 9.21 -16.97 19.92
N ASN A 90 9.46 -16.25 18.82
CA ASN A 90 9.93 -16.87 17.57
C ASN A 90 11.32 -17.49 17.73
N THR A 91 12.24 -16.81 18.42
CA THR A 91 13.58 -17.35 18.70
C THR A 91 13.50 -18.66 19.49
N LEU A 92 12.62 -18.76 20.49
CA LEU A 92 12.40 -20.00 21.23
C LEU A 92 11.91 -21.14 20.34
N VAL A 93 11.00 -20.87 19.40
CA VAL A 93 10.52 -21.88 18.44
C VAL A 93 11.67 -22.39 17.56
N PHE A 94 12.50 -21.50 17.02
CA PHE A 94 13.67 -21.91 16.21
C PHE A 94 14.68 -22.72 17.02
N ILE A 95 14.93 -22.35 18.27
CA ILE A 95 15.80 -23.11 19.18
C ILE A 95 15.22 -24.50 19.43
N ALA A 96 13.93 -24.61 19.73
CA ALA A 96 13.27 -25.90 19.97
C ALA A 96 13.36 -26.83 18.75
N VAL A 97 13.14 -26.29 17.54
CA VAL A 97 13.30 -27.03 16.27
C VAL A 97 14.75 -27.46 16.08
N GLY A 98 15.72 -26.57 16.31
CA GLY A 98 17.15 -26.89 16.20
C GLY A 98 17.58 -27.99 17.18
N ILE A 99 17.12 -27.94 18.42
CA ILE A 99 17.38 -28.98 19.44
C ILE A 99 16.77 -30.31 19.01
N ALA A 100 15.53 -30.31 18.50
CA ALA A 100 14.89 -31.52 18.02
C ALA A 100 15.67 -32.17 16.86
N ILE A 101 16.07 -31.36 15.86
CA ILE A 101 16.89 -31.83 14.74
C ILE A 101 18.23 -32.38 15.24
N TRP A 102 18.91 -31.64 16.12
CA TRP A 102 20.19 -32.06 16.66
C TRP A 102 20.10 -33.34 17.50
N ALA A 103 19.05 -33.49 18.33
CA ALA A 103 18.82 -34.70 19.11
C ALA A 103 18.64 -35.92 18.20
N VAL A 104 17.86 -35.78 17.12
CA VAL A 104 17.69 -36.82 16.09
C VAL A 104 19.04 -37.16 15.46
N LEU A 105 19.81 -36.17 15.01
CA LEU A 105 21.12 -36.37 14.40
C LEU A 105 22.11 -37.05 15.36
N ARG A 106 22.13 -36.65 16.64
CA ARG A 106 23.01 -37.22 17.67
C ARG A 106 22.65 -38.66 17.99
N THR A 107 21.37 -38.99 18.06
CA THR A 107 20.96 -40.39 18.26
C THR A 107 21.33 -41.29 17.08
N GLN A 108 21.47 -40.72 15.88
CA GLN A 108 21.76 -41.45 14.64
C GLN A 108 23.23 -41.36 14.19
N SER A 109 24.09 -40.59 14.89
CA SER A 109 25.46 -40.30 14.46
C SER A 109 26.44 -41.49 14.52
N GLY A 110 26.03 -42.61 15.11
CA GLY A 110 26.78 -43.87 15.07
C GLY A 110 26.56 -44.70 13.79
N ASN A 111 25.60 -44.32 12.95
CA ASN A 111 25.19 -45.12 11.81
C ASN A 111 25.02 -44.24 10.56
N ILE A 112 26.13 -43.91 9.89
CA ILE A 112 26.15 -43.17 8.61
C ILE A 112 25.28 -43.87 7.54
N PHE A 113 25.01 -45.17 7.72
CA PHE A 113 24.09 -45.94 6.90
C PHE A 113 22.65 -45.41 6.92
N TRP A 114 22.19 -44.77 8.01
CA TRP A 114 20.82 -44.26 8.08
C TRP A 114 20.55 -43.13 7.08
N LEU A 115 21.55 -42.31 6.72
CA LEU A 115 21.36 -41.26 5.74
C LEU A 115 21.19 -41.84 4.33
N ASN A 116 21.95 -42.90 4.02
CA ASN A 116 21.79 -43.65 2.80
C ASN A 116 20.47 -44.44 2.81
N ASP A 117 20.08 -45.08 3.91
CA ASP A 117 18.79 -45.75 4.04
C ASP A 117 17.61 -44.78 4.00
N PHE A 118 17.75 -43.54 4.51
CA PHE A 118 16.73 -42.49 4.43
C PHE A 118 16.61 -41.94 3.01
N ILE A 119 17.74 -41.70 2.33
CA ILE A 119 17.76 -41.33 0.92
C ILE A 119 17.22 -42.48 0.07
N ASP A 120 17.54 -43.74 0.40
CA ASP A 120 17.09 -44.93 -0.30
C ASP A 120 15.63 -45.28 0.07
N LEU A 121 15.12 -44.89 1.24
CA LEU A 121 13.69 -44.89 1.63
C LEU A 121 12.92 -43.76 0.97
N LEU A 122 13.53 -42.59 0.73
CA LEU A 122 12.94 -41.55 -0.11
C LEU A 122 12.90 -42.02 -1.57
N ARG A 123 13.94 -42.72 -2.03
CA ARG A 123 14.08 -43.26 -3.39
C ARG A 123 13.17 -44.49 -3.63
N LYS A 124 13.02 -45.38 -2.66
CA LYS A 124 12.16 -46.59 -2.72
C LYS A 124 10.73 -46.33 -2.22
N GLY A 125 10.54 -45.38 -1.30
CA GLY A 125 9.25 -44.89 -0.81
C GLY A 125 8.52 -43.96 -1.78
N LEU A 126 9.17 -43.61 -2.90
CA LEU A 126 8.55 -43.18 -4.15
C LEU A 126 7.74 -44.29 -4.85
N ASN A 127 7.50 -45.43 -4.18
CA ASN A 127 6.29 -46.21 -4.45
C ASN A 127 5.07 -45.36 -4.04
N TYR A 128 4.35 -44.87 -5.06
CA TYR A 128 3.26 -43.88 -5.06
C TYR A 128 2.41 -43.75 -3.78
N LYS A 129 2.11 -44.85 -3.07
CA LYS A 129 1.30 -44.83 -1.85
C LYS A 129 1.99 -44.27 -0.60
N LEU A 130 3.27 -44.58 -0.35
CA LEU A 130 3.95 -44.12 0.87
C LEU A 130 4.46 -42.68 0.73
N GLY A 131 4.99 -42.36 -0.45
CA GLY A 131 5.35 -41.00 -0.84
C GLY A 131 4.14 -40.05 -0.79
N ALA A 132 2.95 -40.50 -1.22
CA ALA A 132 1.74 -39.70 -1.06
C ALA A 132 1.37 -39.46 0.40
N ILE A 133 1.50 -40.45 1.30
CA ILE A 133 1.19 -40.27 2.73
C ILE A 133 2.18 -39.30 3.38
N ILE A 134 3.49 -39.44 3.12
CA ILE A 134 4.51 -38.56 3.71
C ILE A 134 4.40 -37.14 3.12
N MET A 135 4.24 -37.00 1.80
CA MET A 135 4.02 -35.70 1.16
C MET A 135 2.70 -35.06 1.57
N ASN A 136 1.64 -35.84 1.79
CA ASN A 136 0.39 -35.34 2.37
C ASN A 136 0.59 -34.94 3.83
N SER A 137 1.42 -35.64 4.61
CA SER A 137 1.65 -35.31 6.03
C SER A 137 2.50 -34.05 6.17
N ILE A 138 3.56 -33.90 5.36
CA ILE A 138 4.37 -32.69 5.28
C ILE A 138 3.55 -31.55 4.70
N GLY A 139 2.76 -31.80 3.66
CA GLY A 139 1.84 -30.85 3.07
C GLY A 139 0.75 -30.40 4.05
N LEU A 140 0.22 -31.31 4.88
CA LEU A 140 -0.73 -31.01 5.94
C LEU A 140 -0.09 -30.19 7.06
N LEU A 141 1.15 -30.50 7.44
CA LEU A 141 1.92 -29.69 8.40
C LEU A 141 2.19 -28.30 7.85
N PHE A 142 2.58 -28.19 6.58
CA PHE A 142 2.81 -26.91 5.93
C PHE A 142 1.51 -26.12 5.79
N LEU A 143 0.40 -26.77 5.41
CA LEU A 143 -0.93 -26.17 5.39
C LEU A 143 -1.38 -25.73 6.77
N LEU A 144 -1.15 -26.52 7.83
CA LEU A 144 -1.48 -26.14 9.20
C LEU A 144 -0.66 -24.92 9.64
N VAL A 145 0.64 -24.89 9.34
CA VAL A 145 1.49 -23.73 9.62
C VAL A 145 1.04 -22.52 8.83
N SER A 146 0.74 -22.67 7.53
CA SER A 146 0.22 -21.59 6.69
C SER A 146 -1.17 -21.12 7.10
N LEU A 147 -2.03 -22.01 7.61
CA LEU A 147 -3.39 -21.70 8.04
C LEU A 147 -3.37 -21.03 9.41
N ILE A 148 -2.49 -21.44 10.33
CA ILE A 148 -2.17 -20.70 11.55
C ILE A 148 -1.63 -19.31 11.18
N PHE A 149 -0.76 -19.21 10.17
CA PHE A 149 -0.20 -17.94 9.70
C PHE A 149 -1.24 -17.06 8.98
N ALA A 150 -2.22 -17.63 8.28
CA ALA A 150 -3.26 -16.90 7.56
C ALA A 150 -4.39 -16.44 8.50
N PHE A 151 -4.78 -17.29 9.45
CA PHE A 151 -5.75 -16.92 10.50
C PHE A 151 -5.13 -16.06 11.60
N ARG A 152 -3.79 -15.95 11.66
CA ARG A 152 -3.03 -15.03 12.51
C ARG A 152 -3.60 -13.61 12.49
N GLU A 153 -3.87 -13.05 11.31
CA GLU A 153 -4.42 -11.68 11.22
C GLU A 153 -5.86 -11.59 11.77
N LYS A 154 -6.69 -12.60 11.51
CA LYS A 154 -8.09 -12.62 11.94
C LYS A 154 -8.22 -12.84 13.45
N PHE A 155 -7.35 -13.66 14.03
CA PHE A 155 -7.32 -13.92 15.46
C PHE A 155 -6.79 -12.70 16.24
N LEU A 156 -5.75 -12.04 15.71
CA LEU A 156 -5.20 -10.81 16.30
C LEU A 156 -6.18 -9.63 16.26
N ARG A 157 -7.00 -9.50 15.21
CA ARG A 157 -8.07 -8.48 15.14
C ARG A 157 -9.23 -8.70 16.11
N ARG A 158 -9.36 -9.87 16.74
CA ARG A 158 -10.41 -10.15 17.75
C ARG A 158 -9.92 -10.02 19.19
N LEU A 159 -8.60 -9.95 19.40
CA LEU A 159 -7.97 -9.84 20.72
C LEU A 159 -7.57 -8.40 21.08
N ILE A 160 -7.59 -7.49 20.10
CA ILE A 160 -7.48 -6.03 20.22
C ILE A 160 -8.89 -5.46 20.06
#